data_AF-A0A401NIK3-F1
#
_entry.id   AF-A0A401NIK3-F1
#
_cell.length_a   1.000
_cell.length_b   1.000
_cell.length_c   1.000
_cell.angle_alpha   90.00
_cell.angle_beta   90.00
_cell.angle_gamma   90.00
#
_symmetry.space_group_name_H-M   'P 1'
#
loop_
_entity.id
_entity.type
_entity.pdbx_description
1 polymer ?
#
loop_
_entity_poly.entity_id
_entity_poly.type
_entity_poly.pdbx_seq_one_letter_code
_entity_poly.pdbx_strand_id
1 'polypeptide(L)'
;MAGCCSSVSDFLLEYDTPRIVLIKNRKVGAINRVVQVIILAYVIGWVLVWEKGYQEFDSTIGTVTSKVKGIAITNSTAFEERIWDATDYVIPSQQENSFFVMTNVILTMNQVQGRCPERPAQNYYPGDPH
;
A
#
# COMPACT_ATOMS: atom_id res chain seq x y z
N MET A 1 -15.63 -20.94 -69.70
CA MET A 1 -15.98 -20.71 -68.28
C MET A 1 -14.73 -20.49 -67.42
N ALA A 2 -13.70 -19.79 -67.95
CA ALA A 2 -12.38 -19.69 -67.32
C ALA A 2 -11.92 -18.23 -67.06
N GLY A 3 -12.80 -17.23 -67.23
CA GLY A 3 -12.45 -15.81 -67.08
C GLY A 3 -12.97 -15.13 -65.80
N CYS A 4 -13.94 -15.73 -65.09
CA CYS A 4 -14.51 -15.13 -63.89
C CYS A 4 -13.66 -15.41 -62.64
N CYS A 5 -13.05 -16.59 -62.55
CA CYS A 5 -12.24 -16.98 -61.39
C CYS A 5 -10.94 -16.17 -61.28
N SER A 6 -10.34 -15.76 -62.41
CA SER A 6 -9.13 -14.94 -62.43
C SER A 6 -9.39 -13.52 -61.92
N SER A 7 -10.45 -12.85 -62.40
CA SER A 7 -10.75 -11.46 -61.97
C SER A 7 -11.14 -11.33 -60.51
N VAL A 8 -11.79 -12.34 -59.92
CA VAL A 8 -12.12 -12.34 -58.48
C VAL A 8 -10.87 -12.61 -57.63
N SER A 9 -9.93 -13.41 -58.15
CA SER A 9 -8.65 -13.70 -57.48
C SER A 9 -7.73 -12.50 -57.48
N ASP A 10 -7.63 -11.77 -58.60
CA ASP A 10 -6.85 -10.53 -58.69
C ASP A 10 -7.39 -9.48 -57.70
N PHE A 11 -8.71 -9.29 -57.61
CA PHE A 11 -9.30 -8.33 -56.67
C PHE A 11 -9.11 -8.66 -55.18
N LEU A 12 -9.13 -9.95 -54.80
CA LEU A 12 -8.97 -10.37 -53.39
C LEU A 12 -7.51 -10.48 -52.95
N LEU A 13 -6.57 -10.61 -53.89
CA LEU A 13 -5.13 -10.71 -53.63
C LEU A 13 -4.36 -9.44 -53.99
N GLU A 14 -5.05 -8.36 -54.36
CA GLU A 14 -4.46 -7.05 -54.62
C GLU A 14 -3.94 -6.46 -53.29
N TYR A 15 -2.64 -6.52 -53.08
CA TYR A 15 -1.97 -5.86 -51.95
C TYR A 15 -1.31 -4.58 -52.45
N ASP A 16 -2.04 -3.46 -52.32
CA ASP A 16 -1.52 -2.13 -52.63
C ASP A 16 -0.42 -1.75 -51.63
N THR A 17 0.84 -1.89 -52.08
CA THR A 17 1.98 -1.37 -51.34
C THR A 17 2.16 0.11 -51.68
N PRO A 18 2.23 1.02 -50.70
CA PRO A 18 2.45 2.43 -50.98
C PRO A 18 3.76 2.62 -51.76
N ARG A 19 3.69 3.33 -52.88
CA ARG A 19 4.87 3.60 -53.71
C ARG A 19 5.77 4.63 -52.99
N ILE A 20 6.83 4.14 -52.36
CA ILE A 20 7.76 4.98 -51.57
C ILE A 20 8.68 5.77 -52.51
N VAL A 21 8.73 7.09 -52.35
CA VAL A 21 9.66 7.96 -53.08
C VAL A 21 10.93 8.15 -52.25
N LEU A 22 12.08 7.68 -52.76
CA LEU A 22 13.37 7.84 -52.09
C LEU A 22 13.95 9.24 -52.35
N ILE A 23 13.82 10.14 -51.38
CA ILE A 23 14.41 11.48 -51.46
C ILE A 23 15.87 11.41 -50.95
N LYS A 24 16.83 11.46 -51.88
CA LYS A 24 18.26 11.40 -51.55
C LYS A 24 18.77 12.77 -51.07
N ASN A 25 18.49 13.10 -49.82
CA ASN A 25 18.97 14.32 -49.17
C ASN A 25 19.54 14.03 -47.78
N ARG A 26 20.82 14.40 -47.56
CA ARG A 26 21.54 14.15 -46.31
C ARG A 26 20.92 14.86 -45.11
N LYS A 27 20.34 16.06 -45.28
CA LYS A 27 19.68 16.82 -44.20
C LYS A 27 18.41 16.12 -43.72
N VAL A 28 17.53 15.75 -44.65
CA VAL A 28 16.26 15.08 -44.35
C VAL A 28 16.52 13.69 -43.74
N GLY A 29 17.49 12.95 -44.27
CA GLY A 29 17.90 11.67 -43.71
C GLY A 29 18.48 11.78 -42.29
N ALA A 30 19.28 12.80 -42.01
CA ALA A 30 19.82 13.04 -40.67
C ALA A 30 18.71 13.35 -39.66
N ILE A 31 17.75 14.21 -40.02
CA ILE A 31 16.59 14.52 -39.15
C ILE A 31 15.79 13.26 -38.84
N ASN A 32 15.49 12.44 -39.85
CA ASN A 32 14.75 11.19 -39.65
C ASN A 32 15.50 10.23 -38.69
N ARG A 33 16.82 10.08 -38.85
CA ARG A 33 17.62 9.24 -37.95
C ARG A 33 17.69 9.79 -36.52
N VAL A 34 17.78 11.10 -36.34
CA VAL A 34 17.75 11.72 -35.01
C VAL A 34 16.42 11.49 -34.33
N VAL A 35 15.30 11.70 -35.03
CA VAL A 35 13.95 11.45 -34.49
C VAL A 35 13.80 9.99 -34.08
N GLN A 36 14.24 9.06 -34.93
CA GLN A 36 14.20 7.63 -34.65
C GLN A 36 15.01 7.25 -33.39
N VAL A 37 16.19 7.85 -33.21
CA VAL A 37 17.03 7.63 -32.01
C VAL A 37 16.38 8.22 -30.76
N ILE A 38 15.76 9.41 -30.84
CA ILE A 38 15.07 10.04 -29.71
C ILE A 38 13.90 9.16 -29.25
N ILE A 39 13.09 8.67 -30.18
CA ILE A 39 11.96 7.78 -29.86
C ILE A 39 12.46 6.50 -29.18
N LEU A 40 13.51 5.87 -29.73
CA LEU A 40 14.11 4.68 -29.13
C LEU A 40 14.65 4.94 -27.72
N ALA A 41 15.37 6.05 -27.52
CA ALA A 41 15.92 6.40 -26.22
C ALA A 41 14.82 6.66 -25.17
N TYR A 42 13.72 7.32 -25.57
CA TYR A 42 12.57 7.54 -24.69
C TYR A 42 11.94 6.22 -24.26
N VAL A 43 11.65 5.32 -25.20
CA VAL A 43 11.03 4.02 -24.87
C VAL A 43 11.94 3.20 -23.94
N ILE A 44 13.24 3.15 -24.21
CA ILE A 44 14.17 2.36 -23.38
C ILE A 44 14.38 3.02 -22.01
N GLY A 45 14.70 4.31 -21.97
CA GLY A 45 15.03 4.99 -20.71
C GLY A 45 13.83 5.18 -19.80
N TRP A 46 12.71 5.67 -20.36
CA TRP A 46 11.51 5.93 -19.58
C TRP A 46 10.71 4.64 -19.34
N VAL A 47 10.21 4.04 -20.41
CA VAL A 47 9.22 2.94 -20.29
C VAL A 47 9.87 1.66 -19.74
N LEU A 48 11.05 1.30 -20.24
CA LEU A 48 11.71 0.07 -19.77
C LEU A 48 12.47 0.29 -18.46
N VAL A 49 13.36 1.28 -18.36
CA VAL A 49 14.23 1.39 -17.17
C VAL A 49 13.52 2.04 -15.98
N TRP A 50 12.86 3.18 -16.19
CA TRP A 50 12.27 3.94 -15.09
C TRP A 50 10.96 3.30 -14.60
N GLU A 51 10.05 3.04 -15.54
CA GLU A 51 8.74 2.46 -15.24
C GLU A 51 8.82 0.95 -15.04
N LYS A 52 10.00 0.35 -15.29
CA LYS A 52 10.25 -1.08 -15.20
C LYS A 52 9.20 -1.92 -15.91
N GLY A 53 8.70 -1.45 -17.07
CA GLY A 53 7.62 -2.10 -17.82
C GLY A 53 7.95 -3.51 -18.34
N TYR A 54 9.18 -3.99 -18.13
CA TYR A 54 9.60 -5.37 -18.38
C TYR A 54 9.30 -6.33 -17.21
N GLN A 55 8.87 -5.82 -16.05
CA GLN A 55 8.50 -6.60 -14.87
C GLN A 55 7.00 -6.44 -14.58
N GLU A 56 6.31 -7.56 -14.32
CA GLU A 56 4.98 -7.49 -13.70
C GLU A 56 5.15 -7.24 -12.20
N PHE A 57 4.65 -6.10 -11.73
CA PHE A 57 4.63 -5.76 -10.31
C PHE A 57 3.36 -6.31 -9.68
N ASP A 58 3.50 -7.38 -8.90
CA ASP A 58 2.41 -7.84 -8.04
C ASP A 58 2.47 -7.07 -6.72
N SER A 59 1.36 -6.41 -6.37
CA SER A 59 1.22 -5.74 -5.08
C SER A 59 1.10 -6.80 -3.99
N THR A 60 2.19 -7.09 -3.28
CA THR A 60 2.18 -8.09 -2.22
C THR A 60 1.24 -7.65 -1.08
N ILE A 61 0.06 -8.25 -1.02
CA ILE A 61 -0.86 -8.13 0.12
C ILE A 61 -0.27 -8.98 1.24
N GLY A 62 0.40 -8.34 2.20
CA GLY A 62 0.94 -9.00 3.39
C GLY A 62 -0.08 -9.01 4.53
N THR A 63 -0.42 -10.18 5.05
CA THR A 63 -1.21 -10.33 6.29
C THR A 63 -0.25 -10.47 7.47
N VAL A 64 -0.38 -9.60 8.48
CA VAL A 64 0.47 -9.65 9.68
C VAL A 64 -0.34 -10.21 10.86
N THR A 65 -0.01 -11.42 11.30
CA THR A 65 -0.60 -12.03 12.50
C THR A 65 0.32 -11.80 13.71
N SER A 66 -0.05 -10.86 14.58
CA SER A 66 0.69 -10.58 15.83
C SER A 66 0.12 -11.38 17.01
N LYS A 67 0.95 -12.19 17.67
CA LYS A 67 0.59 -12.92 18.89
C LYS A 67 1.47 -12.46 20.05
N VAL A 68 0.87 -11.81 21.04
CA VAL A 68 1.58 -11.34 22.24
C VAL A 68 1.66 -12.47 23.26
N LYS A 69 2.83 -12.63 23.90
CA LYS A 69 3.06 -13.55 25.03
C LYS A 69 3.81 -12.78 26.12
N GLY A 70 3.30 -12.77 27.33
CA GLY A 70 3.95 -12.13 28.46
C GLY A 70 3.06 -12.16 29.70
N ILE A 71 3.69 -12.37 30.86
CA ILE A 71 3.06 -12.29 32.17
C ILE A 71 3.59 -11.02 32.86
N ALA A 72 2.70 -10.24 33.46
CA ALA A 72 3.09 -9.07 34.24
C ALA A 72 2.48 -9.16 35.64
N ILE A 73 3.27 -8.83 36.66
CA ILE A 73 2.85 -8.85 38.06
C ILE A 73 2.79 -7.40 38.54
N THR A 74 1.64 -6.96 39.01
CA THR A 74 1.49 -5.61 39.59
C THR A 74 1.26 -5.73 41.10
N ASN A 75 2.16 -5.14 41.88
CA ASN A 75 1.99 -4.93 43.32
C ASN A 75 1.61 -3.46 43.54
N SER A 76 0.38 -3.19 43.97
CA SER A 76 -0.12 -1.83 44.20
C SER A 76 -0.83 -1.78 45.53
N THR A 77 -0.67 -0.70 46.29
CA THR A 77 -1.28 -0.55 47.62
C THR A 77 -2.82 -0.64 47.63
N ALA A 78 -3.46 -0.47 46.45
CA ALA A 78 -4.90 -0.61 46.23
C ALA A 78 -5.35 -2.00 45.75
N PHE A 79 -4.43 -2.88 45.33
CA PHE A 79 -4.74 -4.21 44.81
C PHE A 79 -3.77 -5.26 45.38
N GLU A 80 -4.30 -6.34 45.94
CA GLU A 80 -3.52 -7.54 46.25
C GLU A 80 -2.82 -8.06 44.98
N GLU A 81 -1.65 -8.70 45.13
CA GLU A 81 -0.79 -9.15 44.03
C GLU A 81 -1.59 -9.79 42.90
N ARG A 82 -1.72 -9.07 41.78
CA ARG A 82 -2.52 -9.52 40.63
C ARG A 82 -1.59 -9.83 39.46
N ILE A 83 -1.75 -11.03 38.93
CA ILE A 83 -1.10 -11.51 37.71
C ILE A 83 -1.95 -11.10 36.52
N TRP A 84 -1.32 -10.47 35.52
CA TRP A 84 -1.93 -10.10 34.25
C TRP A 84 -1.39 -11.02 33.16
N ASP A 85 -2.29 -11.72 32.45
CA ASP A 85 -1.96 -12.51 31.27
C ASP A 85 -2.25 -11.74 29.97
N ALA A 86 -1.75 -12.21 28.84
CA ALA A 86 -1.96 -11.66 27.50
C ALA A 86 -3.45 -11.54 27.10
N THR A 87 -4.36 -12.24 27.78
CA THR A 87 -5.81 -12.09 27.62
C THR A 87 -6.36 -10.83 28.29
N ASP A 88 -5.66 -10.28 29.28
CA ASP A 88 -6.19 -9.22 30.15
C ASP A 88 -5.70 -7.83 29.73
N TYR A 89 -4.50 -7.73 29.17
CA TYR A 89 -3.94 -6.45 28.71
C TYR A 89 -4.05 -6.22 27.19
N VAL A 90 -4.52 -7.21 26.41
CA VAL A 90 -4.75 -7.08 24.96
C VAL A 90 -6.26 -7.01 24.67
N ILE A 91 -6.73 -5.82 24.25
CA ILE A 91 -8.15 -5.59 23.93
C ILE A 91 -8.26 -4.91 22.56
N PRO A 92 -9.01 -5.47 21.59
CA PRO A 92 -9.50 -6.85 21.47
C PRO A 92 -8.37 -7.81 21.07
N SER A 93 -8.46 -9.08 21.47
CA SER A 93 -7.41 -10.08 21.23
C SER A 93 -7.30 -10.58 19.78
N GLN A 94 -8.16 -10.11 18.87
CA GLN A 94 -8.28 -10.61 17.48
C GLN A 94 -8.38 -9.48 16.43
N GLN A 95 -7.55 -8.45 16.54
CA GLN A 95 -7.53 -7.38 15.55
C GLN A 95 -6.45 -7.66 14.48
N GLU A 96 -6.84 -7.58 13.20
CA GLU A 96 -5.87 -7.63 12.10
C GLU A 96 -5.13 -6.28 11.99
N ASN A 97 -3.81 -6.34 11.83
CA ASN A 97 -2.90 -5.20 11.57
C ASN A 97 -2.70 -4.16 12.70
N SER A 98 -3.27 -4.32 13.89
CA SER A 98 -2.96 -3.46 15.05
C SER A 98 -3.25 -4.17 16.38
N PHE A 99 -2.55 -3.81 17.46
CA PHE A 99 -2.82 -4.35 18.79
C PHE A 99 -2.67 -3.25 19.85
N PHE A 100 -3.48 -3.31 20.90
CA PHE A 100 -3.42 -2.42 22.05
C PHE A 100 -2.85 -3.19 23.25
N VAL A 101 -1.91 -2.58 23.98
CA VAL A 101 -1.29 -3.15 25.19
C VAL A 101 -1.53 -2.20 26.35
N MET A 102 -2.26 -2.68 27.36
CA MET A 102 -2.46 -1.94 28.60
C MET A 102 -1.18 -1.96 29.45
N THR A 103 -0.60 -0.78 29.69
CA THR A 103 0.62 -0.62 30.52
C THR A 103 0.34 0.02 31.89
N ASN A 104 -0.80 0.69 32.05
CA ASN A 104 -1.24 1.29 33.31
C ASN A 104 -2.76 1.14 33.44
N VAL A 105 -3.24 0.81 34.63
CA VAL A 105 -4.65 0.62 34.94
C VAL A 105 -5.02 1.22 36.28
N ILE A 106 -6.12 1.98 36.32
CA ILE A 106 -6.73 2.48 37.55
C ILE A 106 -8.11 1.84 37.63
N LEU A 107 -8.28 0.86 38.52
CA LEU A 107 -9.56 0.20 38.74
C LEU A 107 -10.30 0.81 39.92
N THR A 108 -11.60 1.03 39.78
CA THR A 108 -12.49 1.47 40.86
C THR A 108 -13.49 0.36 41.14
N MET A 109 -13.23 -0.45 42.16
CA MET A 109 -14.09 -1.59 42.51
C MET A 109 -15.41 -1.13 43.12
N ASN A 110 -16.46 -1.95 42.99
CA ASN A 110 -17.76 -1.76 43.63
C ASN A 110 -18.45 -0.43 43.30
N GLN A 111 -18.29 0.07 42.07
CA GLN A 111 -19.10 1.18 41.58
C GLN A 111 -20.56 0.75 41.48
N VAL A 112 -21.44 1.50 42.14
CA VAL A 112 -22.89 1.31 42.10
C VAL A 112 -23.55 2.51 41.44
N GLN A 113 -24.64 2.28 40.73
CA GLN A 113 -25.41 3.36 40.12
C GLN A 113 -26.07 4.19 41.23
N GLY A 114 -25.66 5.45 41.34
CA GLY A 114 -26.17 6.37 42.34
C GLY A 114 -25.82 7.81 41.99
N ARG A 115 -26.27 8.75 42.82
CA ARG A 115 -25.90 10.16 42.70
C ARG A 115 -24.74 10.44 43.65
N CYS A 116 -23.55 10.60 43.10
CA CYS A 116 -22.32 10.95 43.83
C CYS A 116 -21.69 12.22 43.24
N PRO A 117 -21.00 13.04 44.05
CA PRO A 117 -20.21 14.16 43.55
C PRO A 117 -18.97 13.64 42.81
N GLU A 118 -18.58 14.33 41.73
CA GLU A 118 -17.33 14.07 41.02
C GLU A 118 -16.14 14.26 41.98
N ARG A 119 -15.08 13.46 41.83
CA ARG A 119 -13.86 13.71 42.61
C ARG A 119 -13.32 15.09 42.22
N PRO A 120 -12.99 15.96 43.18
CA PRO A 120 -12.42 17.26 42.85
C PRO A 120 -11.14 17.01 42.06
N ALA A 121 -11.05 17.59 40.85
CA ALA A 121 -9.81 17.58 40.09
C ALA A 121 -8.75 18.22 40.99
N GLN A 122 -7.80 17.41 41.47
CA GLN A 122 -6.66 17.93 42.21
C GLN A 122 -5.82 18.72 41.21
N ASN A 123 -6.12 20.01 41.06
CA ASN A 123 -5.09 21.01 40.85
C ASN A 123 -4.26 21.08 42.14
N TYR A 124 -3.58 19.98 42.46
CA TYR A 124 -2.64 19.90 43.55
C TYR A 124 -1.35 20.54 43.03
N TYR A 125 -1.23 21.84 43.24
CA TYR A 125 0.09 22.43 43.32
C TYR A 125 0.76 21.83 44.56
N PRO A 126 1.94 21.20 44.43
CA PRO A 126 2.63 20.65 45.58
C PRO A 126 3.13 21.80 46.46
N GLY A 127 2.35 22.18 47.48
CA GLY A 127 2.76 23.26 48.38
C GLY A 127 1.79 23.75 49.46
N ASP A 128 0.50 23.46 49.42
CA ASP A 128 -0.44 24.08 50.38
C ASP A 128 -0.58 23.27 51.68
N PRO A 129 -0.14 23.80 52.84
CA PRO A 129 -0.31 23.17 54.13
C PRO A 129 -1.60 23.69 54.80
N HIS A 130 -2.46 22.76 55.22
CA HIS A 130 -3.39 22.99 56.32
C HIS A 130 -2.78 22.44 57.61
#